data_AF-A0A2H0VXL7-F1
#
_entry.id   AF-A0A2H0VXL7-F1
#
_cell.length_a   1.000
_cell.length_b   1.000
_cell.length_c   1.000
_cell.angle_alpha   90.00
_cell.angle_beta   90.00
_cell.angle_gamma   90.00
#
_symmetry.space_group_name_H-M   'P 1'
#
loop_
_entity.id
_entity.type
_entity.pdbx_description
1 polymer ?
#
loop_
_entity_poly.entity_id
_entity_poly.type
_entity_poly.pdbx_seq_one_letter_code
_entity_poly.pdbx_strand_id
1 'polypeptide(L)' 'EIASLKGNITMLDGEPYPHLHIVIGDEDHKAYAGHLIEARINVACEIVMEIIEGEITRSFDKSVQARTWDL' A
#
# COMPACT_ATOMS: atom_id res chain seq x y z
N GLU A 1 11.02 7.88 11.06
CA GLU A 1 11.44 6.51 10.67
C GLU A 1 10.28 5.67 10.15
N ILE A 2 10.51 4.79 9.19
CA ILE A 2 9.52 3.81 8.72
C ILE A 2 9.59 2.59 9.63
N ALA A 3 8.61 2.42 10.52
CA ALA A 3 8.55 1.28 11.42
C ALA A 3 7.96 0.04 10.73
N SER A 4 7.02 0.24 9.81
CA SER A 4 6.43 -0.83 9.00
C SER A 4 5.77 -0.26 7.75
N LEU A 5 5.94 -0.95 6.62
CA LEU A 5 5.20 -0.74 5.38
C LEU A 5 4.55 -2.07 5.00
N LYS A 6 3.23 -2.09 4.80
CA LYS A 6 2.46 -3.30 4.51
C LYS A 6 1.44 -3.05 3.43
N GLY A 7 1.26 -4.00 2.53
CA GLY A 7 0.27 -3.88 1.48
C GLY A 7 0.46 -4.91 0.37
N ASN A 8 -0.21 -4.65 -0.74
CA ASN A 8 -0.13 -5.45 -1.96
C ASN A 8 -0.04 -4.55 -3.18
N ILE A 9 0.38 -5.16 -4.30
CA ILE A 9 0.29 -4.57 -5.63
C ILE A 9 -0.63 -5.48 -6.43
N THR A 10 -1.74 -4.92 -6.90
CA THR A 10 -2.71 -5.57 -7.79
C THR A 10 -2.70 -4.88 -9.14
N MET A 11 -3.63 -5.21 -10.04
CA MET A 11 -3.82 -4.50 -11.30
C MET A 11 -5.09 -3.64 -11.26
N LEU A 12 -5.05 -2.46 -11.90
CA LEU A 12 -6.22 -1.64 -12.18
C LEU A 12 -6.08 -1.04 -13.57
N ASP A 13 -7.07 -1.28 -14.43
CA ASP A 13 -7.10 -0.77 -15.81
C ASP A 13 -5.81 -1.09 -16.60
N GLY A 14 -5.20 -2.26 -16.33
CA GLY A 14 -3.96 -2.72 -16.97
C GLY A 14 -2.66 -2.26 -16.31
N GLU A 15 -2.73 -1.43 -15.26
CA GLU A 15 -1.55 -0.85 -14.60
C GLU A 15 -1.38 -1.36 -13.15
N PRO A 16 -0.15 -1.44 -12.62
CA PRO A 16 0.10 -1.77 -11.22
C PRO A 16 -0.57 -0.77 -10.28
N TYR A 17 -1.33 -1.30 -9.32
CA TYR A 17 -2.11 -0.53 -8.35
C TYR A 17 -1.70 -0.91 -6.92
N PRO A 18 -0.80 -0.15 -6.29
CA PRO A 18 -0.38 -0.40 -4.92
C PRO A 18 -1.47 0.00 -3.93
N HIS A 19 -1.74 -0.87 -2.96
CA HIS A 19 -2.50 -0.52 -1.76
C HIS A 19 -1.61 -0.73 -0.54
N LEU A 20 -1.10 0.38 0.00
CA LEU A 20 -0.10 0.38 1.07
C LEU A 20 -0.62 1.09 2.32
N HIS A 21 -0.33 0.52 3.47
CA HIS A 21 -0.46 1.14 4.79
C HIS A 21 0.92 1.24 5.43
N ILE A 22 1.14 2.30 6.20
CA ILE A 22 2.44 2.60 6.80
C ILE A 22 2.28 2.94 8.29
N VAL A 23 3.32 2.60 9.07
CA VAL A 23 3.55 3.12 10.41
C VAL A 23 4.87 3.89 10.39
N ILE A 24 4.84 5.16 10.80
CA ILE A 24 6.02 6.03 10.88
C ILE A 24 6.17 6.62 12.28
N GLY A 25 7.41 6.83 12.70
CA GLY A 25 7.75 7.53 13.94
C GLY A 25 8.35 8.92 13.68
N ASP A 26 7.99 9.90 14.49
CA ASP A 26 8.65 11.22 14.55
C ASP A 26 9.83 11.25 15.55
N GLU A 27 10.43 12.43 15.73
CA GLU A 27 11.57 12.66 16.62
C GLU A 27 11.24 12.50 18.11
N ASP A 28 9.97 12.63 18.50
CA ASP A 28 9.48 12.40 19.86
C ASP A 28 9.09 10.93 20.10
N HIS A 29 9.44 10.04 19.18
CA HIS A 29 9.07 8.62 19.15
C HIS A 29 7.56 8.36 19.09
N LYS A 30 6.76 9.34 18.66
CA LYS A 30 5.32 9.15 18.47
C LYS A 30 5.05 8.45 17.15
N ALA A 31 4.19 7.44 17.20
CA ALA A 31 3.78 6.68 16.02
C ALA A 31 2.57 7.33 15.33
N TYR A 32 2.62 7.36 14.00
CA TYR A 32 1.52 7.69 13.11
C TYR A 32 1.28 6.50 12.18
N ALA A 33 0.02 6.15 11.94
CA ALA A 33 -0.34 5.00 11.13
C ALA A 33 -1.55 5.31 10.24
N GLY A 34 -1.59 4.72 9.06
CA GLY A 34 -2.72 4.89 8.14
C GLY A 34 -2.45 4.40 6.74
N HIS A 35 -3.35 4.77 5.83
CA HIS A 35 -3.22 4.54 4.39
C HIS A 35 -2.15 5.49 3.81
N LEU A 36 -1.20 4.93 3.06
CA LEU A 36 -0.12 5.70 2.45
C LEU A 36 -0.56 6.20 1.08
N ILE A 37 -0.73 7.51 0.94
CA ILE A 37 -1.00 8.16 -0.35
C ILE A 37 0.32 8.38 -1.10
N GLU A 38 1.26 9.06 -0.45
CA GLU A 38 2.61 9.30 -0.97
C GLU A 38 3.60 9.53 0.17
N ALA A 39 4.87 9.24 -0.08
CA ALA A 39 5.98 9.60 0.79
C ALA A 39 7.27 9.74 -0.05
N ARG A 40 8.21 10.55 0.45
CA ARG A 40 9.54 10.72 -0.14
C ARG A 40 10.58 10.00 0.72
N ILE A 41 11.33 9.09 0.12
CA ILE A 41 12.46 8.43 0.80
C ILE A 41 13.63 9.42 0.89
N ASN A 42 14.16 9.61 2.09
CA ASN A 42 15.29 10.51 2.33
C ASN A 42 16.64 9.77 2.31
N VAL A 43 16.71 8.59 2.95
CA VAL A 43 17.93 7.79 3.05
C VAL A 43 17.74 6.43 2.39
N ALA A 44 16.92 5.56 3.00
CA ALA A 44 16.66 4.23 2.49
C ALA A 44 15.21 3.80 2.77
N CYS A 45 14.72 2.89 1.93
CA CYS A 45 13.50 2.13 2.15
C CYS A 45 13.77 0.72 1.61
N GLU A 46 13.86 -0.24 2.52
CA GLU A 46 14.16 -1.62 2.17
C GLU A 46 12.83 -2.39 2.12
N ILE A 47 12.47 -2.88 0.94
CA ILE A 47 11.18 -3.55 0.68
C ILE A 47 11.45 -4.98 0.23
N VAL A 48 10.82 -5.93 0.91
CA VAL A 48 10.74 -7.33 0.49
C VAL A 48 9.35 -7.56 -0.11
N MET A 49 9.31 -8.11 -1.32
CA MET A 49 8.07 -8.45 -2.01
C MET A 49 8.02 -9.94 -2.32
N GLU A 50 6.88 -10.57 -2.04
CA GLU A 50 6.57 -11.93 -2.46
C GLU A 50 5.71 -11.86 -3.72
N ILE A 51 6.11 -12.57 -4.77
CA ILE A 51 5.36 -12.65 -6.01
C ILE A 51 4.47 -13.89 -5.96
N ILE A 52 3.19 -13.70 -6.22
CA ILE A 52 2.17 -14.76 -6.23
C ILE A 52 1.82 -15.05 -7.69
N GLU A 53 1.59 -16.33 -8.03
CA GLU A 53 1.10 -16.71 -9.36
C GLU A 53 -0.35 -16.25 -9.57
N GLY A 54 -0.62 -15.67 -10.73
CA GLY A 54 -1.94 -15.15 -11.12
C GLY A 54 -2.00 -13.62 -11.12
N GLU A 55 -3.19 -13.10 -11.42
CA GLU A 55 -3.48 -11.67 -11.46
C GLU A 55 -4.72 -11.37 -10.62
N ILE A 56 -4.64 -10.32 -9.80
CA ILE A 56 -5.80 -9.77 -9.08
C ILE A 56 -6.08 -8.40 -9.67
N THR A 57 -7.27 -8.20 -10.21
CA THR A 57 -7.75 -6.90 -10.67
C THR A 57 -8.63 -6.24 -9.61
N ARG A 58 -8.97 -4.97 -9.82
CA ARG A 58 -9.89 -4.23 -8.94
C ARG A 58 -11.05 -3.61 -9.72
N SER A 59 -12.24 -3.68 -9.14
CA SER A 59 -13.44 -3.04 -9.66
C SER A 59 -14.02 -2.08 -8.62
N PHE A 60 -14.79 -1.08 -9.06
CA PHE A 60 -15.41 -0.12 -8.15
C PHE A 60 -16.70 -0.70 -7.56
N ASP A 61 -16.71 -0.91 -6.24
CA ASP A 61 -17.88 -1.36 -5.51
C ASP A 61 -18.67 -0.16 -4.98
N LYS A 62 -19.87 0.05 -5.53
CA LYS A 62 -20.77 1.14 -5.16
C LYS A 62 -21.32 1.03 -3.73
N SER A 63 -21.37 -0.17 -3.16
CA SER A 63 -21.89 -0.38 -1.81
C SER A 63 -20.96 0.19 -0.74
N VAL A 64 -19.65 0.18 -1.01
CA VAL A 64 -18.60 0.69 -0.12
C VAL A 64 -17.88 1.92 -0.66
N GLN A 65 -18.21 2.37 -1.88
CA GLN A 65 -17.61 3.52 -2.55
C GLN A 65 -16.09 3.43 -2.68
N ALA A 66 -15.58 2.23 -2.93
CA ALA A 66 -14.15 1.94 -2.98
C ALA A 66 -13.82 0.90 -4.05
N ARG A 67 -12.55 0.86 -4.46
CA ARG A 67 -12.03 -0.17 -5.38
C ARG A 67 -11.61 -1.42 -4.60
N THR A 68 -12.38 -2.48 -4.70
CA THR A 68 -12.12 -3.77 -4.05
C THR A 68 -11.48 -4.73 -5.03
N TRP A 69 -10.98 -5.87 -4.53
CA TRP A 69 -10.53 -6.95 -5.41
C TRP A 69 -11.72 -7.51 -6.19
N ASP A 70 -11.50 -7.74 -7.47
CA ASP A 70 -12.45 -8.40 -8.36
C ASP A 70 -12.07 -9.89 -8.44
N LEU A 71 -12.74 -10.70 -7.61
CA LEU A 71 -12.49 -12.14 -7.45
C LEU A 71 -13.63 -12.96 -8.03
#